data_AF-A0AAW8KEE5-F1
#
_entry.id   AF-A0AAW8KEE5-F1
#
_cell.length_a   1.000
_cell.length_b   1.000
_cell.length_c   1.000
_cell.angle_alpha   90.00
_cell.angle_beta   90.00
_cell.angle_gamma   90.00
#
_symmetry.space_group_name_H-M   'P 1'
#
loop_
_entity.id
_entity.type
_entity.pdbx_description
1 polymer ?
#
loop_
_entity_poly.entity_id
_entity_poly.type
_entity_poly.pdbx_seq_one_letter_code
_entity_poly.pdbx_strand_id
1 'polypeptide(L)'
;LLGYIVYLLKDQKKERDANSRGTMLLLRVQLIEYHDKYMKLGYIPSYAYDNFDEMYKSYRDLGGNGMIVKMYEEIHDLHLKRKGETHEN
;
A
#
# COMPACT_ATOMS: atom_id res chain seq x y z
N LEU A 1 18.67 29.79 22.34
CA LEU A 1 19.18 29.03 21.17
C LEU A 1 18.70 27.57 21.19
N LEU A 2 19.11 26.73 22.13
CA LEU A 2 18.68 25.31 22.21
C LEU A 2 17.16 25.10 22.23
N GLY A 3 16.42 25.88 23.03
CA GLY A 3 14.95 25.78 23.08
C GLY A 3 14.25 26.09 21.75
N TYR A 4 14.81 27.02 20.96
CA TYR A 4 14.28 27.36 19.63
C TYR A 4 14.58 26.28 18.60
N ILE A 5 15.77 25.67 18.66
CA ILE A 5 16.12 24.50 17.84
C ILE A 5 15.18 23.31 18.15
N VAL A 6 14.93 23.03 19.43
CA VAL A 6 13.98 21.96 19.84
C VAL A 6 12.55 22.27 19.38
N TYR A 7 12.13 23.53 19.45
CA TYR A 7 10.83 23.97 18.94
C TYR A 7 10.69 23.74 17.42
N LEU A 8 11.68 24.18 16.63
CA LEU A 8 11.70 23.96 15.17
C LEU A 8 11.70 22.46 14.81
N LEU A 9 12.45 21.63 15.52
CA LEU A 9 12.46 20.18 15.31
C LEU A 9 11.11 19.53 15.62
N LYS A 10 10.40 20.00 16.65
CA LYS A 10 9.06 19.51 16.98
C LYS A 10 8.03 19.91 15.93
N ASP A 11 8.12 21.13 15.42
CA ASP A 11 7.20 21.65 14.41
C ASP A 11 7.39 20.93 13.06
N GLN A 12 8.63 20.75 12.61
CA GLN A 12 8.94 19.95 11.42
C GLN A 12 8.49 18.50 11.55
N LYS A 13 8.63 17.89 12.74
CA LYS A 13 8.13 16.53 12.98
C LYS A 13 6.61 16.47 12.85
N LYS A 14 5.88 17.46 13.37
CA LYS A 14 4.41 17.51 13.30
C LYS A 14 3.90 17.64 11.86
N GLU A 15 4.52 18.48 11.04
CA GLU A 15 4.15 18.63 9.62
C GLU A 15 4.48 17.38 8.80
N ARG A 16 5.68 16.79 9.01
CA ARG A 16 6.05 15.51 8.39
C ARG A 16 5.08 14.40 8.78
N ASP A 17 4.70 14.32 10.04
CA ASP A 17 3.73 13.32 10.52
C ASP A 17 2.34 13.53 9.90
N ALA A 18 1.90 14.77 9.65
CA ALA A 18 0.64 15.05 8.99
C ALA A 18 0.67 14.65 7.50
N ASN A 19 1.74 14.99 6.78
CA ASN A 19 1.91 14.63 5.38
C ASN A 19 2.03 13.10 5.21
N SER A 20 2.81 12.44 6.06
CA SER A 20 2.91 10.97 6.08
C SER A 20 1.54 10.30 6.33
N ARG A 21 0.72 10.85 7.22
CA ARG A 21 -0.65 10.37 7.45
C ARG A 21 -1.54 10.58 6.23
N GLY A 22 -1.49 11.75 5.60
CA GLY A 22 -2.25 12.05 4.38
C GLY A 22 -1.91 11.07 3.25
N THR A 23 -0.62 10.87 2.97
CA THR A 23 -0.14 9.91 1.97
C THR A 23 -0.58 8.48 2.29
N MET A 24 -0.51 8.06 3.55
CA MET A 24 -0.98 6.73 3.97
C MET A 24 -2.46 6.51 3.68
N LEU A 25 -3.31 7.52 3.93
CA LEU A 25 -4.74 7.44 3.65
C LEU A 25 -5.03 7.37 2.15
N LEU A 26 -4.29 8.13 1.33
CA LEU A 26 -4.42 8.06 -0.12
C LEU A 26 -3.99 6.70 -0.67
N LEU A 27 -2.88 6.15 -0.18
CA LEU A 27 -2.44 4.79 -0.51
C LEU A 27 -3.48 3.75 -0.09
N ARG A 28 -4.11 3.91 1.07
CA ARG A 28 -5.19 3.01 1.52
C ARG A 28 -6.34 2.99 0.51
N VAL A 29 -6.80 4.15 0.06
CA VAL A 29 -7.90 4.25 -0.91
C VAL A 29 -7.49 3.59 -2.23
N GLN A 30 -6.28 3.86 -2.72
CA GLN A 30 -5.78 3.26 -3.95
C GLN A 30 -5.66 1.73 -3.86
N LEU A 31 -5.18 1.19 -2.75
CA LEU A 31 -5.09 -0.26 -2.52
C LEU A 31 -6.47 -0.92 -2.53
N ILE A 32 -7.49 -0.29 -1.93
CA ILE A 32 -8.87 -0.79 -1.96
C ILE A 32 -9.41 -0.78 -3.39
N GLU A 33 -9.27 0.33 -4.11
CA GLU A 33 -9.76 0.45 -5.50
C GLU A 33 -9.07 -0.55 -6.44
N TYR A 34 -7.76 -0.74 -6.30
CA TYR A 34 -7.01 -1.74 -7.06
C TYR A 34 -7.48 -3.15 -6.76
N HIS A 35 -7.65 -3.47 -5.47
CA HIS A 35 -8.14 -4.76 -5.03
C HIS A 35 -9.51 -5.05 -5.64
N ASP A 36 -10.49 -4.17 -5.46
CA ASP A 36 -11.84 -4.33 -6.00
C ASP A 36 -11.81 -4.53 -7.53
N LYS A 37 -10.99 -3.75 -8.24
CA LYS A 37 -10.83 -3.86 -9.69
C LYS A 37 -10.36 -5.25 -10.11
N TYR A 38 -9.26 -5.74 -9.56
CA TYR A 38 -8.66 -7.00 -10.03
C TYR A 38 -9.40 -8.23 -9.50
N MET A 39 -9.96 -8.16 -8.29
CA MET A 39 -10.84 -9.22 -7.78
C MET A 39 -12.07 -9.36 -8.67
N LYS A 40 -12.65 -8.26 -9.15
CA LYS A 40 -13.77 -8.30 -10.12
C LYS A 40 -13.36 -8.87 -11.48
N LEU A 41 -12.13 -8.60 -11.93
CA LEU A 41 -11.61 -9.16 -13.18
C LEU A 41 -11.26 -10.65 -13.07
N GLY A 42 -11.03 -11.16 -11.85
CA GLY A 42 -10.64 -12.54 -11.61
C GLY A 42 -9.19 -12.86 -11.97
N TYR A 43 -8.41 -11.88 -12.41
CA TYR A 43 -6.98 -12.02 -12.64
C TYR A 43 -6.26 -10.69 -12.47
N ILE A 44 -4.96 -10.75 -12.17
CA ILE A 44 -4.07 -9.58 -12.12
C ILE A 44 -2.84 -9.80 -13.01
N PRO A 45 -2.49 -8.86 -13.90
CA PRO A 45 -1.20 -8.84 -14.61
C PRO A 45 -0.01 -8.69 -13.68
N SER A 46 1.15 -9.27 -14.04
CA SER A 46 2.37 -9.18 -13.23
C SER A 46 2.75 -7.74 -12.89
N TYR A 47 2.75 -6.84 -13.88
CA TYR A 47 3.05 -5.42 -13.62
C TYR A 47 2.09 -4.77 -12.62
N ALA A 48 0.82 -5.18 -12.63
CA ALA A 48 -0.18 -4.62 -11.72
C ALA A 48 -0.04 -5.20 -10.31
N TYR A 49 0.38 -6.47 -10.21
CA TYR A 49 0.73 -7.11 -8.95
C TYR A 49 1.96 -6.46 -8.33
N ASP A 50 3.03 -6.25 -9.12
CA ASP A 50 4.26 -5.61 -8.64
C ASP A 50 3.97 -4.20 -8.10
N ASN A 51 3.17 -3.41 -8.82
CA ASN A 51 2.70 -2.10 -8.35
C ASN A 51 1.89 -2.21 -7.05
N PHE A 52 1.02 -3.20 -6.94
CA PHE A 52 0.23 -3.42 -5.72
C PHE A 52 1.11 -3.77 -4.52
N ASP A 53 2.12 -4.60 -4.74
CA ASP A 53 3.10 -5.01 -3.72
C ASP A 53 3.94 -3.82 -3.22
N GLU A 54 4.43 -2.98 -4.12
CA GLU A 54 5.17 -1.76 -3.75
C GLU A 54 4.29 -0.76 -2.98
N MET A 55 3.05 -0.56 -3.43
CA MET A 55 2.08 0.29 -2.72
C MET A 55 1.77 -0.26 -1.32
N TYR A 56 1.59 -1.57 -1.20
CA TYR A 56 1.32 -2.23 0.08
C TYR A 56 2.49 -2.07 1.05
N LYS A 57 3.73 -2.30 0.60
CA LYS A 57 4.93 -2.12 1.43
C LYS A 57 5.05 -0.68 1.93
N SER A 58 4.88 0.29 1.03
CA SER A 58 4.89 1.72 1.37
C SER A 58 3.78 2.07 2.37
N TYR A 59 2.60 1.50 2.21
CA TYR A 59 1.47 1.67 3.12
C TYR A 59 1.79 1.15 4.54
N ARG A 60 2.44 0.00 4.64
CA ARG A 60 2.86 -0.59 5.92
C ARG A 60 3.94 0.24 6.61
N ASP A 61 4.92 0.73 5.85
CA ASP A 61 6.00 1.59 6.36
C ASP A 61 5.46 2.91 6.94
N LEU A 62 4.33 3.41 6.40
CA LEU A 62 3.64 4.58 6.90
C LEU A 62 2.73 4.30 8.12
N GLY A 63 2.73 3.10 8.68
CA GLY A 63 1.92 2.72 9.83
C GLY A 63 0.49 2.29 9.48
N GLY A 64 0.30 1.74 8.28
CA GLY A 64 -0.96 1.16 7.84
C GLY A 64 -1.51 0.04 8.74
N ASN A 65 -2.82 -0.18 8.70
CA ASN A 65 -3.51 -1.13 9.59
C ASN A 65 -3.65 -2.54 8.96
N GLY A 66 -4.15 -3.48 9.77
CA GLY A 66 -4.28 -4.90 9.39
C GLY A 66 -5.29 -5.21 8.29
N MET A 67 -6.23 -4.31 7.98
CA MET A 67 -7.30 -4.59 7.01
C MET A 67 -6.76 -4.85 5.60
N ILE A 68 -5.78 -4.06 5.18
CA ILE A 68 -5.15 -4.16 3.85
C ILE A 68 -4.30 -5.43 3.71
N VAL A 69 -3.89 -6.06 4.83
CA VAL A 69 -3.12 -7.33 4.79
C VAL A 69 -3.91 -8.42 4.07
N LYS A 70 -5.19 -8.57 4.42
CA LYS A 70 -6.05 -9.58 3.81
C LYS A 70 -6.26 -9.33 2.31
N MET A 71 -6.43 -8.06 1.92
CA MET A 71 -6.54 -7.68 0.50
C MET A 71 -5.26 -8.01 -0.27
N TYR A 72 -4.10 -7.81 0.34
CA TYR A 72 -2.82 -8.20 -0.25
C TYR A 72 -2.70 -9.71 -0.45
N GLU A 73 -3.08 -10.51 0.54
CA GLU A 73 -3.11 -11.98 0.42
C GLU A 73 -4.04 -12.44 -0.72
N GLU A 74 -5.24 -11.88 -0.80
CA GLU A 74 -6.21 -12.20 -1.86
C GLU A 74 -5.67 -11.87 -3.27
N ILE A 75 -4.98 -10.72 -3.42
CA ILE A 75 -4.34 -10.33 -4.69
C ILE A 75 -3.14 -11.22 -5.02
N HIS A 76 -2.35 -11.63 -4.02
CA HIS A 76 -1.25 -12.56 -4.21
C HIS A 76 -1.74 -13.93 -4.70
N ASP A 77 -2.78 -14.47 -4.06
CA ASP A 77 -3.40 -15.73 -4.48
C ASP A 77 -3.97 -15.65 -5.90
N LEU A 78 -4.60 -14.52 -6.25
CA LEU A 78 -5.11 -14.26 -7.59
C LEU A 78 -3.99 -14.28 -8.64
N HIS A 79 -2.83 -13.72 -8.31
CA HIS A 79 -1.66 -13.72 -9.18
C HIS A 79 -1.09 -15.14 -9.38
N LEU A 80 -1.03 -15.94 -8.31
CA LEU A 80 -0.54 -17.32 -8.36
C LEU A 80 -1.44 -18.23 -9.20
N LYS A 81 -2.77 -18.11 -9.06
CA LYS A 81 -3.74 -18.89 -9.86
C LYS A 81 -3.50 -18.72 -11.36
N ARG A 82 -3.31 -17.47 -11.81
CA ARG A 82 -3.02 -17.17 -13.21
C ARG A 82 -1.71 -17.79 -13.69
N LYS A 83 -0.65 -17.79 -12.87
CA LYS A 83 0.62 -18.43 -13.23
C LYS A 83 0.44 -19.92 -13.47
N GLY A 84 -0.32 -20.61 -12.62
CA GLY A 84 -0.69 -22.02 -12.81
C GLY A 84 -1.37 -22.28 -14.15
N GLU A 85 -2.39 -21.49 -14.48
CA GLU A 85 -3.14 -21.60 -15.76
C GLU A 85 -2.28 -21.35 -17.01
N THR A 86 -1.24 -20.52 -16.90
CA THR A 86 -0.36 -20.19 -18.04
C THR A 86 0.67 -21.29 -18.30
N HIS A 87 1.00 -22.12 -17.30
CA HIS A 87 1.97 -23.21 -17.41
C HIS A 87 1.34 -24.56 -17.81
N GLU A 88 0.01 -24.69 -17.73
CA GLU A 88 -0.73 -25.92 -18.07
C GLU A 88 -1.34 -25.90 -19.48
N ASN A 89 -1.15 -24.83 -20.27
CA ASN A 89 -1.64 -24.68 -21.65
C ASN A 89 -0.51 -24.70 -22.69
#